data_AF-A0A954Y6M0-F1
#
_entry.id   AF-A0A954Y6M0-F1
#
_cell.length_a   1.000
_cell.length_b   1.000
_cell.length_c   1.000
_cell.angle_alpha   90.00
_cell.angle_beta   90.00
_cell.angle_gamma   90.00
#
_symmetry.space_group_name_H-M   'P 1'
#
loop_
_entity.id
_entity.type
_entity.pdbx_description
1 polymer ?
#
loop_
_entity_poly.entity_id
_entity_poly.type
_entity_poly.pdbx_seq_one_letter_code
_entity_poly.pdbx_strand_id
1 'polypeptide(L)'
;MRVRLNTLFLLAAAGLVCATPTHAGIIQNADVALDAGAPIFTLDPDLFGPAGRNVAADRNLRQAFQYSGAPLLVNDVRTSLDVATGAGGLEMRIYQVSDTNVNPMDPGRVLLKDLVITSAADLMPTGTGTQILLSGADQFTLTPLAAPAGYMIELSNNDDSTNIGGWRHSNNGTDNYPQGLYYSEGGTTPNSSRDLGVSMNGRVVPEPSALLLAGLGLVGLVRRRQK
;
A
#
# COMPACT_ATOMS: atom_id res chain seq x y z
N MET A 1 -33.59 56.49 -0.13
CA MET A 1 -32.16 56.65 0.23
C MET A 1 -31.56 55.26 0.39
N ARG A 2 -30.71 54.83 -0.55
CA ARG A 2 -30.18 53.46 -0.64
C ARG A 2 -28.95 53.36 0.28
N VAL A 3 -28.98 52.49 1.28
CA VAL A 3 -27.79 52.18 2.11
C VAL A 3 -27.10 50.96 1.50
N ARG A 4 -25.81 51.13 1.23
CA ARG A 4 -24.94 50.22 0.49
C ARG A 4 -24.52 49.02 1.33
N LEU A 5 -24.37 47.90 0.63
CA LEU A 5 -23.74 46.64 1.00
C LEU A 5 -22.32 46.89 1.52
N ASN A 6 -22.01 46.51 2.76
CA ASN A 6 -20.63 46.40 3.24
C ASN A 6 -20.20 44.94 3.11
N THR A 7 -19.43 44.68 2.06
CA THR A 7 -18.77 43.41 1.78
C THR A 7 -17.68 43.17 2.83
N LEU A 8 -17.91 42.21 3.74
CA LEU A 8 -16.90 41.76 4.69
C LEU A 8 -15.95 40.80 3.96
N PHE A 9 -14.72 41.24 3.69
CA PHE A 9 -13.64 40.37 3.22
C PHE A 9 -13.15 39.50 4.38
N LEU A 10 -13.47 38.20 4.36
CA LEU A 10 -12.77 37.21 5.18
C LEU A 10 -11.46 36.84 4.45
N LEU A 11 -10.32 37.34 4.94
CA LEU A 11 -9.02 36.75 4.61
C LEU A 11 -8.87 35.44 5.38
N ALA A 12 -9.01 34.30 4.70
CA ALA A 12 -8.54 33.03 5.22
C ALA A 12 -7.02 32.95 4.97
N ALA A 13 -6.23 33.20 6.01
CA ALA A 13 -4.80 32.92 5.98
C ALA A 13 -4.60 31.40 5.97
N ALA A 14 -4.31 30.86 4.78
CA ALA A 14 -3.85 29.48 4.64
C ALA A 14 -2.41 29.40 5.19
N GLY A 15 -2.28 29.09 6.48
CA GLY A 15 -1.01 28.68 7.05
C GLY A 15 -0.61 27.33 6.46
N LEU A 16 0.28 27.35 5.46
CA LEU A 16 1.06 26.17 5.10
C LEU A 16 1.96 25.84 6.29
N VAL A 17 1.46 24.99 7.19
CA VAL A 17 2.34 24.25 8.08
C VAL A 17 3.04 23.24 7.18
N CYS A 18 4.32 23.48 6.91
CA CYS A 18 5.18 22.47 6.32
C CYS A 18 5.27 21.32 7.33
N ALA A 19 4.34 20.36 7.24
CA ALA A 19 4.43 19.14 7.99
C ALA A 19 5.65 18.40 7.45
N THR A 20 6.75 18.42 8.20
CA THR A 20 7.80 17.44 8.01
C THR A 20 7.14 16.06 8.12
N PRO A 21 7.37 15.12 7.18
CA PRO A 21 6.87 13.77 7.32
C PRO A 21 7.49 13.16 8.58
N THR A 22 6.79 13.26 9.69
CA THR A 22 7.07 12.46 10.87
C THR A 22 6.40 11.12 10.56
N HIS A 23 7.19 10.14 10.15
CA HIS A 23 6.74 8.75 10.17
C HIS A 23 6.33 8.45 11.62
N ALA A 24 5.04 8.19 11.84
CA ALA A 24 4.61 7.60 13.08
C ALA A 24 5.36 6.26 13.18
N GLY A 25 6.02 5.98 14.31
CA GLY A 25 6.97 4.88 14.42
C GLY A 25 6.47 3.61 13.73
N ILE A 26 7.17 3.17 12.68
CA ILE A 26 6.84 1.97 11.93
C ILE A 26 7.04 0.78 12.88
N ILE A 27 5.97 0.06 13.21
CA ILE A 27 6.05 -1.12 14.07
C ILE A 27 6.10 -2.35 13.17
N GLN A 28 7.12 -3.19 13.36
CA GLN A 28 7.28 -4.45 12.65
C GLN A 28 6.97 -5.64 13.55
N ASN A 29 6.31 -6.64 12.99
CA ASN A 29 6.18 -7.96 13.60
C ASN A 29 6.77 -9.02 12.66
N ALA A 30 7.67 -9.86 13.18
CA ALA A 30 8.24 -10.97 12.46
C ALA A 30 7.28 -12.16 12.37
N ASP A 31 7.34 -12.89 11.26
CA ASP A 31 6.73 -14.20 11.05
C ASP A 31 5.22 -14.25 11.29
N VAL A 32 4.55 -13.13 11.02
CA VAL A 32 3.09 -13.07 10.96
C VAL A 32 2.65 -13.59 9.60
N ALA A 33 1.86 -14.66 9.62
CA ALA A 33 1.33 -15.26 8.40
C ALA A 33 0.52 -14.25 7.56
N LEU A 34 0.58 -14.44 6.24
CA LEU A 34 -0.27 -13.73 5.30
C LEU A 34 -1.73 -14.04 5.60
N ASP A 35 -2.59 -13.02 5.52
CA ASP A 35 -4.01 -13.17 5.80
C ASP A 35 -4.79 -13.40 4.49
N ALA A 36 -5.14 -14.65 4.22
CA ALA A 36 -5.94 -15.02 3.05
C ALA A 36 -7.36 -14.42 3.07
N GLY A 37 -7.84 -13.93 4.22
CA GLY A 37 -9.12 -13.23 4.35
C GLY A 37 -9.02 -11.71 4.19
N ALA A 38 -7.82 -11.17 3.97
CA ALA A 38 -7.61 -9.74 3.84
C ALA A 38 -8.27 -9.17 2.55
N PRO A 39 -8.71 -7.90 2.55
CA PRO A 39 -9.23 -7.24 1.35
C PRO A 39 -8.28 -7.26 0.15
N ILE A 40 -6.98 -7.32 0.41
CA ILE A 40 -5.93 -7.51 -0.57
C ILE A 40 -5.15 -8.74 -0.15
N PHE A 41 -5.10 -9.72 -1.03
CA PHE A 41 -4.31 -10.93 -0.89
C PHE A 41 -3.89 -11.38 -2.30
N THR A 42 -2.59 -11.55 -2.52
CA THR A 42 -2.08 -12.08 -3.80
C THR A 42 -1.97 -13.60 -3.75
N LEU A 43 -1.09 -14.10 -2.90
CA LEU A 43 -0.83 -15.53 -2.73
C LEU A 43 -0.14 -15.78 -1.39
N ASP A 44 -0.24 -17.00 -0.86
CA ASP A 44 0.72 -17.54 0.10
C ASP A 44 1.73 -18.46 -0.61
N PRO A 45 2.98 -18.05 -0.86
CA PRO A 45 3.94 -18.82 -1.64
C PRO A 45 4.29 -20.18 -1.00
N ASP A 46 4.08 -20.35 0.30
CA ASP A 46 4.43 -21.58 1.02
C ASP A 46 3.55 -22.76 0.63
N LEU A 47 2.40 -22.49 0.04
CA LEU A 47 1.46 -23.49 -0.48
C LEU A 47 1.73 -23.88 -1.93
N PHE A 48 2.62 -23.17 -2.64
CA PHE A 48 2.79 -23.30 -4.10
C PHE A 48 4.26 -23.49 -4.53
N GLY A 49 5.01 -24.27 -3.74
CA GLY A 49 6.42 -24.55 -3.98
C GLY A 49 7.27 -23.29 -3.75
N PRO A 50 7.52 -22.90 -2.50
CA PRO A 50 8.14 -21.62 -2.19
C PRO A 50 9.57 -21.54 -2.73
N ALA A 51 9.90 -20.41 -3.33
CA ALA A 51 11.26 -19.99 -3.63
C ALA A 51 11.43 -18.52 -3.23
N GLY A 52 12.66 -18.02 -3.25
CA GLY A 52 12.97 -16.63 -2.89
C GLY A 52 13.78 -15.93 -3.97
N ARG A 53 13.50 -14.64 -4.17
CA ARG A 53 14.40 -13.74 -4.91
C ARG A 53 14.92 -12.68 -3.95
N ASN A 54 16.23 -12.45 -3.98
CA ASN A 54 16.86 -11.51 -3.07
C ASN A 54 16.42 -10.07 -3.38
N VAL A 55 16.13 -9.29 -2.34
CA VAL A 55 16.02 -7.83 -2.41
C VAL A 55 17.41 -7.27 -2.12
N ALA A 56 18.06 -6.75 -3.16
CA ALA A 56 19.46 -6.32 -3.14
C ALA A 56 19.62 -4.99 -3.87
N ALA A 57 20.81 -4.39 -3.81
CA ALA A 57 21.17 -3.10 -4.39
C ALA A 57 20.58 -2.78 -5.78
N ASP A 58 20.61 -3.72 -6.71
CA ASP A 58 20.16 -3.57 -8.10
C ASP A 58 18.79 -4.22 -8.37
N ARG A 59 18.09 -4.66 -7.31
CA ARG A 59 16.87 -5.46 -7.40
C ARG A 59 15.70 -4.80 -6.69
N ASN A 60 14.83 -4.25 -7.50
CA ASN A 60 13.50 -3.84 -7.08
C ASN A 60 12.53 -4.93 -7.48
N LEU A 61 12.00 -5.64 -6.49
CA LEU A 61 11.02 -6.70 -6.71
C LEU A 61 9.61 -6.11 -6.58
N ARG A 62 8.68 -6.56 -7.42
CA ARG A 62 7.34 -5.97 -7.47
C ARG A 62 6.25 -7.00 -7.69
N GLN A 63 5.09 -6.73 -7.12
CA GLN A 63 3.84 -7.45 -7.36
C GLN A 63 2.75 -6.43 -7.67
N ALA A 64 2.14 -6.54 -8.85
CA ALA A 64 0.90 -5.83 -9.14
C ALA A 64 -0.30 -6.60 -8.57
N PHE A 65 -1.36 -5.86 -8.21
CA PHE A 65 -2.59 -6.41 -7.67
C PHE A 65 -3.78 -5.51 -7.95
N GLN A 66 -4.96 -6.11 -8.11
CA GLN A 66 -6.22 -5.38 -8.25
C GLN A 66 -6.88 -5.17 -6.89
N TYR A 67 -7.60 -4.06 -6.76
CA TYR A 67 -8.46 -3.79 -5.62
C TYR A 67 -9.79 -3.20 -6.10
N SER A 68 -10.88 -3.92 -5.82
CA SER A 68 -12.25 -3.59 -6.28
C SER A 68 -13.25 -3.42 -5.14
N GLY A 69 -12.79 -3.43 -3.87
CA GLY A 69 -13.62 -3.24 -2.69
C GLY A 69 -14.00 -1.79 -2.43
N ALA A 70 -14.62 -1.50 -1.28
CA ALA A 70 -14.86 -0.12 -0.85
C ALA A 70 -13.54 0.61 -0.50
N PRO A 71 -13.45 1.95 -0.51
CA PRO A 71 -12.24 2.64 -0.08
C PRO A 71 -11.68 2.10 1.24
N LEU A 72 -10.43 1.64 1.24
CA LEU A 72 -9.79 0.96 2.36
C LEU A 72 -8.68 1.85 2.90
N LEU A 73 -8.78 2.25 4.17
CA LEU A 73 -7.65 2.81 4.86
C LEU A 73 -6.79 1.67 5.41
N VAL A 74 -5.60 1.52 4.86
CA VAL A 74 -4.66 0.45 5.18
C VAL A 74 -4.03 0.72 6.55
N ASN A 75 -4.12 -0.28 7.42
CA ASN A 75 -3.55 -0.25 8.77
C ASN A 75 -2.37 -1.21 8.91
N ASP A 76 -2.29 -2.27 8.10
CA ASP A 76 -1.12 -3.13 8.07
C ASP A 76 -0.87 -3.71 6.67
N VAL A 77 0.42 -3.88 6.37
CA VAL A 77 0.91 -4.56 5.17
C VAL A 77 1.73 -5.75 5.63
N ARG A 78 1.44 -6.93 5.10
CA ARG A 78 2.21 -8.14 5.32
C ARG A 78 2.78 -8.61 4.00
N THR A 79 4.06 -8.96 4.00
CA THR A 79 4.75 -9.52 2.84
C THR A 79 5.42 -10.82 3.22
N SER A 80 5.62 -11.71 2.25
CA SER A 80 6.44 -12.91 2.39
C SER A 80 7.95 -12.60 2.31
N LEU A 81 8.37 -11.43 2.80
CA LEU A 81 9.78 -11.06 2.88
C LEU A 81 10.42 -11.76 4.08
N ASP A 82 11.37 -12.64 3.76
CA ASP A 82 12.30 -13.30 4.68
C ASP A 82 13.54 -12.41 4.85
N VAL A 83 13.64 -11.72 5.99
CA VAL A 83 14.68 -10.72 6.29
C VAL A 83 15.89 -11.38 6.93
N ALA A 84 17.07 -11.17 6.34
CA ALA A 84 18.33 -11.70 6.86
C ALA A 84 18.86 -10.91 8.07
N THR A 85 19.62 -11.55 8.95
CA THR A 85 20.28 -10.86 10.09
C THR A 85 21.33 -9.87 9.59
N GLY A 86 21.30 -8.63 10.10
CA GLY A 86 22.23 -7.56 9.70
C GLY A 86 21.96 -7.02 8.28
N ALA A 87 20.80 -7.33 7.71
CA ALA A 87 20.26 -6.74 6.48
C ALA A 87 20.16 -5.22 6.58
N GLY A 88 20.47 -4.46 5.52
CA GLY A 88 20.38 -2.99 5.46
C GLY A 88 19.02 -2.35 5.73
N GLY A 89 18.63 -1.39 4.91
CA GLY A 89 17.32 -0.73 5.03
C GLY A 89 16.29 -1.31 4.07
N LEU A 90 15.01 -1.28 4.45
CA LEU A 90 13.91 -1.65 3.56
C LEU A 90 13.20 -0.39 3.07
N GLU A 91 12.96 -0.33 1.77
CA GLU A 91 12.03 0.63 1.19
C GLU A 91 10.86 -0.12 0.54
N MET A 92 9.65 0.26 0.93
CA MET A 92 8.40 -0.26 0.40
C MET A 92 7.60 0.88 -0.23
N ARG A 93 7.42 0.81 -1.55
CA ARG A 93 6.64 1.79 -2.30
C ARG A 93 5.38 1.17 -2.86
N ILE A 94 4.27 1.89 -2.72
CA ILE A 94 2.98 1.54 -3.31
C ILE A 94 2.70 2.53 -4.43
N TYR A 95 2.40 2.03 -5.62
CA TYR A 95 2.04 2.81 -6.79
C TYR A 95 0.63 2.48 -7.25
N GLN A 96 -0.05 3.46 -7.85
CA GLN A 96 -1.16 3.21 -8.76
C GLN A 96 -0.60 2.89 -10.16
N VAL A 97 -1.21 1.92 -10.83
CA VAL A 97 -0.86 1.52 -12.20
C VAL A 97 -2.11 1.48 -13.08
N SER A 98 -1.94 1.79 -14.36
CA SER A 98 -3.00 1.81 -15.35
C SER A 98 -3.46 0.42 -15.80
N ASP A 99 -2.59 -0.58 -15.65
CA ASP A 99 -2.86 -1.99 -15.94
C ASP A 99 -1.99 -2.89 -15.05
N THR A 100 -2.62 -3.80 -14.30
CA THR A 100 -1.90 -4.73 -13.40
C THR A 100 -1.20 -5.87 -14.12
N ASN A 101 -1.49 -6.07 -15.41
CA ASN A 101 -0.97 -7.15 -16.24
C ASN A 101 -0.14 -6.65 -17.45
N VAL A 102 0.35 -5.41 -17.40
CA VAL A 102 1.13 -4.82 -18.49
C VAL A 102 2.55 -5.39 -18.58
N ASN A 103 3.06 -5.60 -19.79
CA ASN A 103 4.42 -6.04 -20.04
C ASN A 103 5.01 -5.30 -21.26
N PRO A 104 6.10 -4.51 -21.14
CA PRO A 104 6.90 -4.28 -19.93
C PRO A 104 6.14 -3.49 -18.85
N MET A 105 6.73 -3.38 -17.67
CA MET A 105 6.15 -2.68 -16.51
C MET A 105 5.63 -1.28 -16.85
N ASP A 106 4.52 -0.88 -16.21
CA ASP A 106 3.85 0.39 -16.45
C ASP A 106 4.81 1.59 -16.26
N PRO A 107 5.13 2.35 -17.33
CA PRO A 107 5.97 3.54 -17.22
C PRO A 107 5.22 4.73 -16.58
N GLY A 108 3.89 4.71 -16.54
CA GLY A 108 3.02 5.78 -16.04
C GLY A 108 2.60 5.63 -14.58
N ARG A 109 3.26 4.74 -13.81
CA ARG A 109 2.93 4.48 -12.40
C ARG A 109 3.03 5.75 -11.54
N VAL A 110 2.08 5.92 -10.62
CA VAL A 110 2.00 7.08 -9.72
C VAL A 110 2.26 6.63 -8.29
N LEU A 111 3.26 7.22 -7.62
CA LEU A 111 3.57 6.91 -6.22
C LEU A 111 2.41 7.33 -5.31
N LEU A 112 1.86 6.38 -4.57
CA LEU A 112 0.79 6.58 -3.59
C LEU A 112 1.34 6.65 -2.16
N LYS A 113 2.24 5.72 -1.81
CA LYS A 113 2.83 5.65 -0.48
C LYS A 113 4.26 5.19 -0.56
N ASP A 114 5.07 5.75 0.32
CA ASP A 114 6.45 5.36 0.55
C ASP A 114 6.65 5.10 2.05
N LEU A 115 7.27 3.98 2.37
CA LEU A 115 7.58 3.51 3.72
C LEU A 115 9.05 3.11 3.75
N VAL A 116 9.82 3.78 4.60
CA VAL A 116 11.26 3.61 4.67
C VAL A 116 11.68 3.18 6.07
N ILE A 117 12.37 2.04 6.15
CA ILE A 117 13.09 1.56 7.33
C ILE A 117 14.56 1.73 7.04
N THR A 118 15.18 2.73 7.65
CA THR A 118 16.47 3.28 7.19
C THR A 118 17.69 2.46 7.60
N SER A 119 17.60 1.63 8.64
CA SER A 119 18.76 0.93 9.17
C SER A 119 18.49 -0.55 9.43
N ALA A 120 19.58 -1.32 9.38
CA ALA A 120 19.62 -2.73 9.71
C ALA A 120 19.16 -3.05 11.13
N ALA A 121 19.39 -2.12 12.06
CA ALA A 121 18.98 -2.29 13.44
C ALA A 121 17.45 -2.16 13.62
N ASP A 122 16.80 -1.46 12.69
CA ASP A 122 15.36 -1.20 12.72
C ASP A 122 14.57 -2.24 11.92
N LEU A 123 15.22 -2.96 10.99
CA LEU A 123 14.60 -4.04 10.23
C LEU A 123 14.67 -5.35 11.01
N MET A 124 13.50 -5.90 11.34
CA MET A 124 13.40 -7.12 12.15
C MET A 124 13.68 -8.36 11.29
N PRO A 125 14.63 -9.24 11.67
CA PRO A 125 14.83 -10.51 10.98
C PRO A 125 13.58 -11.39 11.02
N THR A 126 13.34 -12.13 9.95
CA THR A 126 12.18 -13.04 9.81
C THR A 126 12.63 -14.34 9.16
N GLY A 127 11.76 -15.34 9.07
CA GLY A 127 11.99 -16.56 8.28
C GLY A 127 10.86 -16.86 7.27
N THR A 128 9.70 -16.23 7.43
CA THR A 128 8.50 -16.52 6.64
C THR A 128 7.84 -15.26 6.08
N GLY A 129 7.79 -14.17 6.85
CA GLY A 129 7.19 -12.93 6.40
C GLY A 129 7.38 -11.79 7.38
N THR A 130 7.14 -10.58 6.87
CA THR A 130 7.25 -9.32 7.61
C THR A 130 5.89 -8.64 7.64
N GLN A 131 5.41 -8.25 8.83
CA GLN A 131 4.27 -7.35 8.96
C GLN A 131 4.74 -5.95 9.35
N ILE A 132 4.20 -4.95 8.68
CA ILE A 132 4.38 -3.53 8.96
C ILE A 132 3.03 -2.96 9.41
N LEU A 133 2.95 -2.52 10.67
CA LEU A 133 1.79 -1.82 11.20
C LEU A 133 1.91 -0.32 10.93
N LEU A 134 0.84 0.27 10.42
CA LEU A 134 0.75 1.66 10.00
C LEU A 134 -0.14 2.45 10.94
N SER A 135 0.32 3.65 11.33
CA SER A 135 -0.42 4.56 12.19
C SER A 135 -0.28 6.00 11.72
N GLY A 136 -1.22 6.86 12.10
CA GLY A 136 -1.17 8.29 11.77
C GLY A 136 -0.96 8.57 10.29
N ALA A 137 0.11 9.31 9.96
CA ALA A 137 0.45 9.71 8.60
C ALA A 137 0.99 8.55 7.72
N ASP A 138 1.28 7.39 8.32
CA ASP A 138 1.72 6.21 7.58
C ASP A 138 0.56 5.39 7.01
N GLN A 139 -0.65 5.62 7.49
CA GLN A 139 -1.85 5.06 6.89
C GLN A 139 -2.13 5.75 5.55
N PHE A 140 -2.58 4.97 4.57
CA PHE A 140 -2.96 5.44 3.25
C PHE A 140 -4.26 4.77 2.80
N THR A 141 -4.98 5.43 1.90
CA THR A 141 -6.25 4.92 1.39
C THR A 141 -6.06 4.31 0.01
N LEU A 142 -6.49 3.06 -0.14
CA LEU A 142 -6.67 2.42 -1.44
C LEU A 142 -8.12 2.61 -1.89
N THR A 143 -8.30 3.35 -2.97
CA THR A 143 -9.60 3.50 -3.63
C THR A 143 -9.80 2.37 -4.63
N PRO A 144 -11.01 1.83 -4.82
CA PRO A 144 -11.25 0.89 -5.90
C PRO A 144 -10.90 1.51 -7.25
N LEU A 145 -10.23 0.73 -8.10
CA LEU A 145 -9.95 1.10 -9.49
C LEU A 145 -10.65 0.11 -10.42
N ALA A 146 -11.23 0.62 -11.50
CA ALA A 146 -11.83 -0.23 -12.52
C ALA A 146 -10.71 -0.94 -13.31
N ALA A 147 -10.85 -2.24 -13.51
CA ALA A 147 -9.92 -3.02 -14.34
C ALA A 147 -9.76 -2.37 -15.73
N PRO A 148 -8.55 -2.40 -16.32
CA PRO A 148 -7.38 -3.18 -15.88
C PRO A 148 -6.53 -2.49 -14.80
N ALA A 149 -6.86 -1.26 -14.41
CA ALA A 149 -6.08 -0.49 -13.45
C ALA A 149 -6.08 -1.13 -12.05
N GLY A 150 -5.02 -0.82 -11.29
CA GLY A 150 -4.85 -1.33 -9.95
C GLY A 150 -3.63 -0.72 -9.28
N TYR A 151 -2.94 -1.54 -8.50
CA TYR A 151 -1.84 -1.11 -7.67
C TYR A 151 -0.63 -2.00 -7.86
N MET A 152 0.53 -1.51 -7.41
CA MET A 152 1.77 -2.26 -7.39
C MET A 152 2.51 -1.95 -6.10
N ILE A 153 2.97 -3.01 -5.44
CA ILE A 153 3.94 -2.90 -4.34
C ILE A 153 5.34 -3.19 -4.89
N GLU A 154 6.30 -2.36 -4.51
CA GLU A 154 7.72 -2.48 -4.80
C GLU A 154 8.48 -2.62 -3.49
N LEU A 155 9.32 -3.64 -3.36
CA LEU A 155 10.32 -3.74 -2.30
C LEU A 155 11.70 -3.55 -2.91
N SER A 156 12.46 -2.64 -2.32
CA SER A 156 13.85 -2.35 -2.66
C SER A 156 14.69 -2.25 -1.39
N ASN A 157 15.99 -2.42 -1.56
CA ASN A 157 16.94 -2.10 -0.51
C ASN A 157 17.11 -0.57 -0.46
N ASN A 158 17.04 0.01 0.74
CA ASN A 158 17.20 1.45 0.97
C ASN A 158 18.67 1.90 1.07
N ASP A 159 19.62 0.98 1.23
CA ASP A 159 21.05 1.32 1.33
C ASP A 159 21.84 1.09 0.02
N ASP A 160 21.18 0.61 -1.03
CA ASP A 160 21.73 0.32 -2.35
C ASP A 160 23.03 -0.52 -2.35
N SER A 161 23.30 -1.29 -1.28
CA SER A 161 24.57 -2.00 -1.12
C SER A 161 24.37 -3.43 -0.61
N THR A 162 23.54 -3.62 0.39
CA THR A 162 23.35 -4.90 1.06
C THR A 162 22.30 -5.78 0.36
N ASN A 163 22.17 -7.01 0.84
CA ASN A 163 21.04 -7.88 0.56
C ASN A 163 20.21 -7.96 1.83
N ILE A 164 18.96 -7.51 1.77
CA ILE A 164 18.11 -7.46 2.95
C ILE A 164 17.39 -8.78 3.24
N GLY A 165 17.48 -9.74 2.32
CA GLY A 165 16.79 -11.01 2.40
C GLY A 165 16.09 -11.38 1.10
N GLY A 166 15.17 -12.34 1.17
CA GLY A 166 14.45 -12.87 0.01
C GLY A 166 12.96 -12.59 0.07
N TRP A 167 12.39 -11.97 -0.97
CA TRP A 167 10.94 -11.95 -1.10
C TRP A 167 10.47 -13.25 -1.73
N ARG A 168 9.69 -14.02 -0.96
CA ARG A 168 9.25 -15.37 -1.37
C ARG A 168 8.15 -15.30 -2.42
N HIS A 169 8.26 -16.14 -3.44
CA HIS A 169 7.31 -16.30 -4.52
C HIS A 169 6.95 -17.78 -4.75
N SER A 170 5.82 -18.03 -5.42
CA SER A 170 5.47 -19.35 -5.95
C SER A 170 6.47 -19.84 -7.00
N ASN A 171 6.70 -21.14 -7.09
CA ASN A 171 7.61 -21.74 -8.06
C ASN A 171 7.10 -23.09 -8.59
N ASN A 172 5.77 -23.27 -8.62
CA ASN A 172 5.11 -24.45 -9.17
C ASN A 172 4.91 -24.39 -10.70
N GLY A 173 5.34 -23.32 -11.36
CA GLY A 173 5.23 -23.14 -12.81
C GLY A 173 3.83 -22.70 -13.29
N THR A 174 2.93 -22.35 -12.37
CA THR A 174 1.57 -21.88 -12.66
C THR A 174 1.41 -20.45 -12.14
N ASP A 175 0.67 -19.61 -12.87
CA ASP A 175 0.17 -18.33 -12.38
C ASP A 175 -0.97 -18.60 -11.40
N ASN A 176 -0.74 -18.37 -10.11
CA ASN A 176 -1.75 -18.59 -9.08
C ASN A 176 -2.48 -17.29 -8.71
N TYR A 177 -2.05 -16.14 -9.26
CA TYR A 177 -2.66 -14.84 -9.05
C TYR A 177 -2.79 -14.05 -10.39
N PRO A 178 -3.78 -14.39 -11.24
CA PRO A 178 -3.91 -13.83 -12.59
C PRO A 178 -4.35 -12.35 -12.63
N GLN A 179 -4.57 -11.74 -11.46
CA GLN A 179 -5.04 -10.35 -11.32
C GLN A 179 -3.88 -9.35 -11.23
N GLY A 180 -2.63 -9.82 -11.26
CA GLY A 180 -1.49 -8.93 -11.43
C GLY A 180 -0.18 -9.70 -11.61
N LEU A 181 0.79 -9.03 -12.23
CA LEU A 181 2.07 -9.64 -12.55
C LEU A 181 3.16 -9.39 -11.50
N TYR A 182 4.01 -10.40 -11.33
CA TYR A 182 5.31 -10.26 -10.69
C TYR A 182 6.35 -9.73 -11.67
N TYR A 183 7.12 -8.74 -11.23
CA TYR A 183 8.25 -8.20 -11.99
C TYR A 183 9.54 -8.31 -11.18
N SER A 184 10.54 -8.96 -11.79
CA SER A 184 11.93 -8.85 -11.36
C SER A 184 12.59 -7.62 -11.99
N GLU A 185 13.57 -7.04 -11.31
CA GLU A 185 14.74 -6.32 -11.88
C GLU A 185 14.44 -5.32 -13.02
N GLY A 186 14.47 -4.02 -12.71
CA GLY A 186 14.60 -2.96 -13.71
C GLY A 186 13.52 -2.87 -14.80
N GLY A 187 12.36 -3.51 -14.65
CA GLY A 187 11.31 -3.53 -15.68
C GLY A 187 11.49 -4.60 -16.76
N THR A 188 12.33 -5.62 -16.51
CA THR A 188 12.45 -6.81 -17.39
C THR A 188 11.15 -7.59 -17.48
N THR A 189 11.06 -8.47 -18.49
CA THR A 189 9.88 -9.30 -18.77
C THR A 189 9.40 -9.98 -17.49
N PRO A 190 8.15 -9.73 -17.05
CA PRO A 190 7.56 -10.36 -15.88
C PRO A 190 7.56 -11.88 -16.04
N ASN A 191 7.68 -12.57 -14.92
CA ASN A 191 7.43 -14.01 -14.89
C ASN A 191 6.03 -14.22 -14.31
N SER A 192 5.05 -14.37 -15.20
CA SER A 192 3.65 -14.60 -14.82
C SER A 192 3.44 -15.90 -14.06
N SER A 193 4.37 -16.86 -14.11
CA SER A 193 4.29 -18.11 -13.35
C SER A 193 4.81 -17.99 -11.92
N ARG A 194 5.01 -16.77 -11.43
CA ARG A 194 5.48 -16.47 -10.07
C ARG A 194 4.64 -15.36 -9.49
N ASP A 195 4.24 -15.55 -8.25
CA ASP A 195 3.44 -14.59 -7.49
C ASP A 195 4.09 -14.42 -6.13
N LEU A 196 4.30 -13.16 -5.74
CA LEU A 196 4.82 -12.82 -4.43
C LEU A 196 3.70 -12.77 -3.40
N GLY A 197 4.02 -13.10 -2.16
CA GLY A 197 3.05 -13.04 -1.07
C GLY A 197 2.88 -11.65 -0.50
N VAL A 198 1.66 -11.13 -0.56
CA VAL A 198 1.22 -9.84 -0.03
C VAL A 198 -0.18 -9.99 0.55
N SER A 199 -0.40 -9.43 1.73
CA SER A 199 -1.74 -9.13 2.21
C SER A 199 -1.79 -7.75 2.84
N MET A 200 -2.90 -7.03 2.66
CA MET A 200 -3.10 -5.73 3.29
C MET A 200 -4.47 -5.68 3.94
N ASN A 201 -4.47 -5.24 5.20
CA ASN A 201 -5.66 -5.13 6.01
C ASN A 201 -5.87 -3.69 6.46
N GLY A 202 -7.11 -3.38 6.80
CA GLY A 202 -7.50 -2.01 7.03
C GLY A 202 -8.93 -1.87 7.53
N ARG A 203 -9.40 -0.64 7.57
CA ARG A 203 -10.81 -0.34 7.81
C ARG A 203 -11.42 0.30 6.57
N VAL A 204 -12.66 -0.08 6.26
CA VAL A 204 -13.41 0.58 5.19
C VAL A 204 -13.70 2.02 5.61
N VAL A 205 -13.41 2.96 4.72
CA VAL A 205 -13.73 4.38 4.88
C VAL A 205 -15.08 4.62 4.19
N PRO A 206 -16.11 5.10 4.93
CA PRO A 206 -17.38 5.45 4.32
C PRO A 206 -17.18 6.55 3.26
N GLU A 207 -17.78 6.36 2.09
CA GLU A 207 -17.88 7.40 1.07
C GLU A 207 -18.42 8.71 1.70
N PRO A 208 -17.83 9.88 1.40
CA PRO A 208 -18.25 11.16 2.00
C PRO A 208 -19.74 11.47 1.77
N SER A 209 -20.32 10.94 0.69
CA SER A 209 -21.75 11.01 0.35
C SER A 209 -22.67 10.44 1.43
N ALA A 210 -22.25 9.36 2.11
CA ALA A 210 -23.04 8.70 3.13
C ALA A 210 -23.11 9.51 4.44
N LEU A 211 -22.03 10.22 4.77
CA LEU A 211 -21.97 11.12 5.94
C LEU A 211 -22.82 12.38 5.73
N LEU A 212 -22.83 12.93 4.50
CA LEU A 212 -23.63 14.11 4.16
C LEU A 212 -25.14 13.81 4.24
N LEU A 213 -25.56 12.62 3.78
CA LEU A 213 -26.97 12.21 3.83
C LEU A 213 -27.45 11.91 5.26
N ALA A 214 -26.59 11.31 6.10
CA ALA A 214 -26.87 11.13 7.52
C ALA A 214 -26.98 12.47 8.28
N GLY A 215 -26.11 13.43 7.96
CA GLY A 215 -26.15 14.78 8.54
C GLY A 215 -27.40 15.58 8.14
N LEU A 216 -27.78 15.53 6.85
CA LEU A 216 -28.99 16.20 6.36
C LEU A 216 -30.29 15.56 6.91
N GLY A 217 -30.29 14.24 7.11
CA GLY A 217 -31.40 13.53 7.76
C GLY A 217 -31.63 13.98 9.21
N LEU A 218 -30.57 14.21 9.98
CA LEU A 218 -30.66 14.73 11.34
C LEU A 218 -31.16 16.19 11.38
N VAL A 219 -30.68 17.06 10.48
CA VAL A 219 -31.14 18.46 10.40
C VAL A 219 -32.62 18.54 9.99
N GLY A 220 -33.07 17.65 9.10
CA GLY A 220 -34.48 17.53 8.71
C GLY A 220 -35.39 17.11 9.86
N LEU A 221 -34.93 16.21 10.75
CA LEU A 221 -35.69 15.79 11.93
C LEU A 221 -35.77 16.87 13.02
N VAL A 222 -34.68 17.61 13.25
CA VAL A 222 -34.68 18.70 14.25
C VAL A 222 -35.63 19.83 13.85
N ARG A 223 -35.73 20.15 12.55
CA ARG A 223 -36.69 21.15 12.05
C ARG A 223 -38.16 20.72 12.13
N ARG A 224 -38.47 19.43 12.19
CA ARG A 224 -39.86 18.93 12.32
C ARG A 224 -40.37 18.88 13.75
N ARG A 225 -39.49 18.92 14.76
CA ARG A 225 -39.88 18.95 16.18
C ARG A 225 -40.10 20.36 16.75
N GLN A 226 -39.91 21.41 15.95
CA GLN A 226 -40.12 22.81 16.35
C GLN A 226 -41.35 23.48 15.71
N LYS A 227 -42.34 22.69 15.28
CA LYS A 227 -43.66 23.19 14.92
C LYS A 227 -44.70 22.63 15.87
#